data_AF-A0A531M5R2-F1
#
_entry.id   AF-A0A531M5R2-F1
#
_cell.length_a   1.000
_cell.length_b   1.000
_cell.length_c   1.000
_cell.angle_alpha   90.00
_cell.angle_beta   90.00
_cell.angle_gamma   90.00
#
_symmetry.space_group_name_H-M   'P 1'
#
loop_
_entity.id
_entity.type
_entity.pdbx_description
1 polymer ?
#
loop_
_entity_poly.entity_id
_entity_poly.type
_entity_poly.pdbx_seq_one_letter_code
_entity_poly.pdbx_strand_id
1 'polypeptide(L)'
;GLKGPVPQAIRDYSQLQDLELDRFAGIEAQCAAIADDIAYNTHDIDDGLRSGLLTLDMLKAVSLPGTILKSVRERYPRLDDVRTGHELMRRQITAMVEDVIKSTTANLERIRPLSADAVRAAGETMVTFSAEMAEAEKELKAFLYKHLYRHEEVMRVRADAEQIVRDLFDAYFADP
;
A
#
# COMPACT_ATOMS: atom_id res chain seq x y z
N GLY A 1 0.25 13.83 -16.35
CA GLY A 1 0.61 13.11 -15.11
C GLY A 1 -0.10 13.74 -13.94
N LEU A 2 -0.03 13.10 -12.77
CA LEU A 2 -0.85 13.48 -11.59
C LEU A 2 -0.57 14.88 -11.01
N LYS A 3 0.55 15.53 -11.37
CA LYS A 3 0.90 16.90 -10.92
C LYS A 3 1.51 17.78 -12.02
N GLY A 4 1.31 17.45 -13.30
CA GLY A 4 1.93 18.16 -14.43
C GLY A 4 1.79 17.41 -15.75
N PRO A 5 2.31 17.93 -16.86
CA PRO A 5 2.30 17.22 -18.14
C PRO A 5 2.99 15.85 -18.01
N VAL A 6 2.58 14.87 -18.82
CA VAL A 6 3.29 13.58 -18.89
C VAL A 6 4.77 13.84 -19.24
N PRO A 7 5.77 13.18 -18.64
CA PRO A 7 7.17 13.34 -19.02
C PRO A 7 7.40 13.13 -20.53
N GLN A 8 8.31 13.91 -21.14
CA GLN A 8 8.54 13.85 -22.60
C GLN A 8 8.99 12.46 -23.05
N ALA A 9 9.91 11.82 -22.32
CA ALA A 9 10.38 10.48 -22.65
C ALA A 9 9.24 9.42 -22.73
N ILE A 10 8.22 9.54 -21.88
CA ILE A 10 7.05 8.64 -21.92
C ILE A 10 6.21 8.92 -23.17
N ARG A 11 6.01 10.20 -23.53
CA ARG A 11 5.32 10.56 -24.78
C ARG A 11 6.06 10.05 -26.00
N ASP A 12 7.38 10.24 -26.04
CA ASP A 12 8.22 9.80 -27.16
C ASP A 12 8.15 8.28 -27.32
N TYR A 13 8.24 7.53 -26.22
CA TYR A 13 8.10 6.08 -26.28
C TYR A 13 6.69 5.65 -26.70
N SER A 14 5.65 6.33 -26.22
CA SER A 14 4.26 6.03 -26.59
C SER A 14 3.98 6.22 -28.08
N GLN A 15 4.79 7.01 -28.80
CA GLN A 15 4.71 7.11 -30.26
C GLN A 15 5.34 5.89 -30.97
N LEU A 16 6.27 5.18 -30.32
CA LEU A 16 6.89 3.95 -30.84
C LEU A 16 6.03 2.73 -30.54
N GLN A 17 5.48 2.66 -29.33
CA GLN A 17 4.57 1.61 -28.88
C GLN A 17 3.51 2.27 -28.00
N ASP A 18 2.25 2.22 -28.45
CA ASP A 18 1.14 2.83 -27.72
C ASP A 18 1.02 2.20 -26.32
N LEU A 19 1.19 3.03 -25.29
CA LEU A 19 1.10 2.65 -23.89
C LEU A 19 -0.34 2.77 -23.35
N GLU A 20 -1.30 3.18 -24.19
CA GLU A 20 -2.71 3.38 -23.82
C GLU A 20 -2.85 4.30 -22.59
N LEU A 21 -2.15 5.44 -22.60
CA LEU A 21 -2.00 6.34 -21.43
C LEU A 21 -3.32 6.95 -20.92
N ASP A 22 -4.40 6.84 -21.68
CA ASP A 22 -5.76 7.27 -21.37
C ASP A 22 -6.63 6.15 -20.77
N ARG A 23 -6.12 4.92 -20.70
CA ARG A 23 -6.83 3.75 -20.18
C ARG A 23 -6.39 3.36 -18.77
N PHE A 24 -7.28 2.64 -18.10
CA PHE A 24 -7.00 1.99 -16.83
C PHE A 24 -6.45 0.58 -17.04
N ALA A 25 -5.78 0.05 -16.02
CA ALA A 25 -5.32 -1.34 -16.03
C ALA A 25 -6.51 -2.32 -16.05
N GLY A 26 -6.28 -3.55 -16.52
CA GLY A 26 -7.28 -4.63 -16.41
C GLY A 26 -7.61 -4.96 -14.95
N ILE A 27 -8.75 -5.62 -14.71
CA ILE A 27 -9.24 -5.85 -13.35
C ILE A 27 -8.25 -6.67 -12.50
N GLU A 28 -7.57 -7.65 -13.08
CA GLU A 28 -6.56 -8.48 -12.40
C GLU A 28 -5.35 -7.65 -11.97
N ALA A 29 -4.91 -6.70 -12.80
CA ALA A 29 -3.83 -5.79 -12.46
C ALA A 29 -4.24 -4.80 -11.36
N GLN A 30 -5.50 -4.34 -11.37
CA GLN A 30 -6.03 -3.52 -10.28
C GLN A 30 -6.11 -4.32 -8.96
N CYS A 31 -6.54 -5.59 -9.01
CA CYS A 31 -6.50 -6.50 -7.86
C CYS A 31 -5.08 -6.71 -7.33
N ALA A 32 -4.10 -6.90 -8.21
CA ALA A 32 -2.71 -7.07 -7.82
C ALA A 32 -2.17 -5.82 -7.12
N ALA A 33 -2.46 -4.62 -7.65
CA ALA A 33 -2.02 -3.36 -7.06
C ALA A 33 -2.58 -3.15 -5.64
N ILE A 34 -3.88 -3.37 -5.42
CA ILE A 34 -4.46 -3.20 -4.08
C ILE A 34 -4.06 -4.32 -3.11
N ALA A 35 -3.81 -5.53 -3.61
CA ALA A 35 -3.30 -6.61 -2.78
C ALA A 35 -1.88 -6.31 -2.27
N ASP A 36 -1.04 -5.68 -3.10
CA ASP A 36 0.29 -5.21 -2.70
C ASP A 36 0.19 -4.15 -1.60
N ASP A 37 -0.72 -3.17 -1.74
CA ASP A 37 -0.98 -2.17 -0.69
C ASP A 37 -1.39 -2.82 0.66
N ILE A 38 -2.26 -3.84 0.63
CA ILE A 38 -2.68 -4.59 1.84
C ILE A 38 -1.50 -5.34 2.45
N ALA A 39 -0.72 -6.03 1.62
CA ALA A 39 0.42 -6.83 2.08
C ALA A 39 1.50 -5.93 2.69
N TYR A 40 1.85 -4.84 2.01
CA TYR A 40 2.89 -3.90 2.44
C TYR A 40 2.54 -3.23 3.78
N ASN A 41 1.32 -2.68 3.90
CA ASN A 41 0.85 -2.05 5.13
C ASN A 41 0.86 -3.03 6.32
N THR A 42 0.54 -4.31 6.08
CA THR A 42 0.51 -5.33 7.13
C THR A 42 1.93 -5.75 7.52
N HIS A 43 2.77 -6.09 6.55
CA HIS A 43 4.14 -6.53 6.82
C HIS A 43 4.96 -5.45 7.53
N ASP A 44 4.79 -4.18 7.17
CA ASP A 44 5.51 -3.10 7.83
C ASP A 44 5.12 -2.90 9.30
N ILE A 45 3.87 -3.18 9.65
CA ILE A 45 3.48 -3.20 11.07
C ILE A 45 4.16 -4.38 11.77
N ASP A 46 4.15 -5.58 11.17
CA ASP A 46 4.77 -6.76 11.77
C ASP A 46 6.28 -6.58 11.98
N ASP A 47 7.00 -6.11 10.96
CA ASP A 47 8.43 -5.81 11.04
C ASP A 47 8.72 -4.65 12.00
N GLY A 48 7.86 -3.62 12.02
CA GLY A 48 7.95 -2.54 13.00
C GLY A 48 7.80 -3.02 14.44
N LEU A 49 6.87 -3.95 14.71
CA LEU A 49 6.70 -4.55 16.04
C LEU A 49 7.86 -5.47 16.40
N ARG A 50 8.32 -6.31 15.46
CA ARG A 50 9.44 -7.25 15.67
C ARG A 50 10.77 -6.54 15.90
N SER A 51 11.00 -5.42 15.23
CA SER A 51 12.19 -4.57 15.42
C SER A 51 12.12 -3.69 16.67
N GLY A 52 10.94 -3.56 17.30
CA GLY A 52 10.70 -2.68 18.44
C GLY A 52 10.55 -1.20 18.07
N LEU A 53 10.56 -0.85 16.77
CA LEU A 53 10.34 0.51 16.29
C LEU A 53 8.88 0.96 16.48
N LEU A 54 7.96 0.01 16.47
CA LEU A 54 6.54 0.20 16.80
C LEU A 54 6.20 -0.58 18.06
N THR A 55 5.19 -0.11 18.77
CA THR A 55 4.58 -0.83 19.89
C THR A 55 3.07 -0.96 19.67
N LEU A 56 2.47 -1.99 20.27
CA LEU A 56 1.01 -2.16 20.25
C LEU A 56 0.27 -0.93 20.81
N ASP A 57 0.88 -0.22 21.76
CA ASP A 57 0.30 0.99 22.34
C ASP A 57 0.29 2.17 21.37
N MET A 58 1.32 2.33 20.53
CA MET A 58 1.33 3.35 19.48
C MET A 58 0.22 3.10 18.46
N LEU A 59 -0.03 1.83 18.10
CA LEU A 59 -1.04 1.43 17.12
C LEU A 59 -2.49 1.66 17.60
N LYS A 60 -2.71 1.80 18.92
CA LYS A 60 -4.06 2.12 19.45
C LYS A 60 -4.58 3.48 19.00
N ALA A 61 -3.67 4.41 18.67
CA ALA A 61 -4.03 5.76 18.26
C ALA A 61 -4.42 5.87 16.78
N VAL A 62 -4.26 4.80 16.00
CA VAL A 62 -4.56 4.75 14.57
C VAL A 62 -5.89 4.01 14.38
N SER A 63 -6.81 4.55 13.57
CA SER A 63 -8.21 4.11 13.50
C SER A 63 -8.40 2.59 13.27
N LEU A 64 -7.88 2.06 12.17
CA LEU A 64 -8.02 0.67 11.78
C LEU A 64 -7.36 -0.30 12.77
N PRO A 65 -6.03 -0.24 13.02
CA PRO A 65 -5.40 -1.18 13.93
C PRO A 65 -5.84 -0.98 15.38
N GLY A 66 -6.16 0.25 15.81
CA GLY A 66 -6.66 0.52 17.16
C GLY A 66 -8.02 -0.14 17.44
N THR A 67 -8.93 -0.08 16.47
CA THR A 67 -10.23 -0.76 16.56
C THR A 67 -10.06 -2.29 16.63
N ILE A 68 -9.17 -2.84 15.82
CA ILE A 68 -8.86 -4.27 15.83
C ILE A 68 -8.24 -4.68 17.16
N LEU A 69 -7.26 -3.92 17.65
CA LEU A 69 -6.60 -4.18 18.94
C LEU A 69 -7.58 -4.17 20.11
N LYS A 70 -8.52 -3.23 20.12
CA LYS A 70 -9.59 -3.20 21.12
C LYS A 70 -10.38 -4.52 21.08
N SER A 71 -10.80 -4.96 19.91
CA SER A 71 -11.56 -6.20 19.75
C SER A 71 -10.76 -7.47 20.11
N VAL A 72 -9.47 -7.50 19.80
CA VAL A 72 -8.57 -8.61 20.17
C VAL A 72 -8.41 -8.67 21.70
N ARG A 73 -8.20 -7.52 22.36
CA ARG A 73 -8.05 -7.46 23.83
C ARG A 73 -9.35 -7.78 24.57
N GLU A 74 -10.50 -7.42 24.02
CA GLU A 74 -11.81 -7.80 24.55
C GLU A 74 -12.04 -9.33 24.47
N ARG A 75 -11.70 -9.94 23.33
CA ARG A 75 -11.87 -11.39 23.11
C ARG A 75 -10.82 -12.23 23.83
N TYR A 76 -9.59 -11.74 23.93
CA TYR A 76 -8.46 -12.46 24.51
C TYR A 76 -7.69 -11.58 25.52
N PRO A 77 -8.25 -11.31 26.72
CA PRO A 77 -7.67 -10.37 27.69
C PRO A 77 -6.29 -10.75 28.24
N ARG A 78 -5.89 -12.02 28.11
CA ARG A 78 -4.62 -12.57 28.60
C ARG A 78 -3.65 -12.93 27.48
N LEU A 79 -3.93 -12.51 26.25
CA LEU A 79 -3.06 -12.78 25.10
C LEU A 79 -1.77 -11.97 25.25
N ASP A 80 -0.63 -12.61 25.02
CA ASP A 80 0.66 -11.91 25.01
C ASP A 80 0.80 -10.98 23.80
N ASP A 81 1.74 -10.05 23.85
CA ASP A 81 1.91 -9.01 22.83
C ASP A 81 2.28 -9.59 21.46
N VAL A 82 3.08 -10.66 21.41
CA VAL A 82 3.48 -11.29 20.14
C VAL A 82 2.26 -11.88 19.45
N ARG A 83 1.48 -12.69 20.17
CA ARG A 83 0.24 -13.25 19.62
C ARG A 83 -0.81 -12.18 19.33
N THR A 84 -0.84 -11.11 20.11
CA THR A 84 -1.71 -9.95 19.83
C THR A 84 -1.33 -9.28 18.51
N GLY A 85 -0.03 -9.14 18.22
CA GLY A 85 0.46 -8.66 16.92
C GLY A 85 -0.02 -9.54 15.77
N HIS A 86 0.15 -10.86 15.86
CA HIS A 86 -0.33 -11.79 14.81
C HIS A 86 -1.85 -11.71 14.61
N GLU A 87 -2.62 -11.63 15.70
CA GLU A 87 -4.08 -11.50 15.63
C GLU A 87 -4.54 -10.16 15.04
N LEU A 88 -3.77 -9.09 15.27
CA LEU A 88 -3.95 -7.79 14.63
C LEU A 88 -3.74 -7.90 13.12
N MET A 89 -2.60 -8.43 12.67
CA MET A 89 -2.26 -8.59 11.25
C MET A 89 -3.31 -9.41 10.51
N ARG A 90 -3.69 -10.57 11.06
CA ARG A 90 -4.70 -11.45 10.46
C ARG A 90 -6.05 -10.75 10.25
N ARG A 91 -6.51 -10.00 11.25
CA ARG A 91 -7.80 -9.28 11.18
C ARG A 91 -7.72 -8.06 10.27
N GLN A 92 -6.59 -7.38 10.24
CA GLN A 92 -6.40 -6.24 9.37
C GLN A 92 -6.44 -6.65 7.89
N ILE A 93 -5.71 -7.70 7.51
CA ILE A 93 -5.80 -8.28 6.16
C ILE A 93 -7.25 -8.63 5.83
N THR A 94 -7.94 -9.33 6.75
CA THR A 94 -9.34 -9.75 6.53
C THR A 94 -10.24 -8.54 6.30
N ALA A 95 -10.18 -7.52 7.15
CA ALA A 95 -11.01 -6.32 7.04
C ALA A 95 -10.76 -5.56 5.74
N MET A 96 -9.49 -5.40 5.35
CA MET A 96 -9.13 -4.71 4.11
C MET A 96 -9.57 -5.50 2.87
N VAL A 97 -9.37 -6.82 2.85
CA VAL A 97 -9.81 -7.68 1.73
C VAL A 97 -11.33 -7.71 1.60
N GLU A 98 -12.06 -7.85 2.71
CA GLU A 98 -13.53 -7.83 2.70
C GLU A 98 -14.08 -6.50 2.20
N ASP A 99 -13.46 -5.38 2.59
CA ASP A 99 -13.82 -4.05 2.12
C ASP A 99 -13.61 -3.91 0.60
N VAL A 100 -12.46 -4.35 0.08
CA VAL A 100 -12.16 -4.33 -1.36
C VAL A 100 -13.17 -5.17 -2.14
N ILE A 101 -13.50 -6.38 -1.67
CA ILE A 101 -14.49 -7.24 -2.32
C ILE A 101 -15.85 -6.52 -2.39
N LYS A 102 -16.28 -5.92 -1.28
CA LYS A 102 -17.56 -5.21 -1.20
C LYS A 102 -17.59 -3.98 -2.12
N SER A 103 -16.56 -3.15 -2.06
CA SER A 103 -16.42 -1.93 -2.88
C SER A 103 -16.36 -2.27 -4.38
N THR A 104 -15.54 -3.26 -4.74
CA THR A 104 -15.39 -3.72 -6.13
C THR A 104 -16.70 -4.29 -6.67
N THR A 105 -17.42 -5.07 -5.87
CA THR A 105 -18.73 -5.61 -6.27
C THR A 105 -19.71 -4.49 -6.59
N ALA A 106 -19.81 -3.47 -5.72
CA ALA A 106 -20.66 -2.31 -5.95
C ALA A 106 -20.25 -1.52 -7.21
N ASN A 107 -18.94 -1.37 -7.46
CA ASN A 107 -18.43 -0.71 -8.68
C ASN A 107 -18.79 -1.49 -9.95
N LEU A 108 -18.65 -2.82 -9.93
CA LEU A 108 -19.02 -3.68 -11.05
C LEU A 108 -20.52 -3.66 -11.33
N GLU A 109 -21.36 -3.64 -10.30
CA GLU A 109 -22.83 -3.50 -10.45
C GLU A 109 -23.24 -2.14 -11.00
N ARG A 110 -22.52 -1.07 -10.64
CA ARG A 110 -22.78 0.29 -11.12
C ARG A 110 -22.35 0.47 -12.58
N ILE A 111 -21.14 0.06 -12.92
CA ILE A 111 -20.52 0.31 -14.23
C ILE A 111 -20.96 -0.74 -15.27
N ARG A 112 -21.14 -1.99 -14.84
CA ARG A 112 -21.53 -3.14 -15.69
C ARG A 112 -20.66 -3.31 -16.94
N PRO A 113 -19.33 -3.42 -16.81
CA PRO A 113 -18.47 -3.69 -17.95
C PRO A 113 -18.81 -5.05 -18.58
N LEU A 114 -18.92 -5.09 -19.91
CA LEU A 114 -19.25 -6.32 -20.64
C LEU A 114 -18.01 -7.03 -21.20
N SER A 115 -16.82 -6.47 -20.99
CA SER A 115 -15.54 -7.04 -21.43
C SER A 115 -14.37 -6.48 -20.63
N ALA A 116 -13.20 -7.13 -20.71
CA ALA A 116 -11.98 -6.62 -20.12
C ALA A 116 -11.58 -5.24 -20.70
N ASP A 117 -11.85 -5.00 -21.98
CA ASP A 117 -11.60 -3.69 -22.60
C ASP A 117 -12.55 -2.62 -22.07
N ALA A 118 -13.80 -2.98 -21.75
CA ALA A 118 -14.72 -2.06 -21.08
C ALA A 118 -14.25 -1.69 -19.67
N VAL A 119 -13.53 -2.58 -18.97
CA VAL A 119 -12.86 -2.24 -17.70
C VAL A 119 -11.76 -1.21 -17.92
N ARG A 120 -10.89 -1.43 -18.93
CA ARG A 120 -9.80 -0.51 -19.26
C ARG A 120 -10.32 0.87 -19.70
N ALA A 121 -11.46 0.90 -20.38
CA ALA A 121 -12.11 2.10 -20.86
C ALA A 121 -13.15 2.70 -19.88
N ALA A 122 -13.26 2.19 -18.65
CA ALA A 122 -14.31 2.59 -17.71
C ALA A 122 -14.21 4.04 -17.22
N GLY A 123 -13.06 4.70 -17.43
CA GLY A 123 -12.80 6.06 -16.96
C GLY A 123 -12.49 6.15 -15.46
N GLU A 124 -12.52 5.03 -14.75
CA GLU A 124 -12.22 4.93 -13.31
C GLU A 124 -11.68 3.54 -12.94
N THR A 125 -10.97 3.46 -11.81
CA THR A 125 -10.54 2.18 -11.23
C THR A 125 -11.73 1.49 -10.57
N MET A 126 -11.90 0.20 -10.82
CA MET A 126 -13.02 -0.59 -10.28
C MET A 126 -12.67 -1.26 -8.96
N VAL A 127 -11.41 -1.70 -8.81
CA VAL A 127 -10.93 -2.35 -7.59
C VAL A 127 -10.32 -1.30 -6.67
N THR A 128 -11.10 -0.87 -5.68
CA THR A 128 -10.69 0.18 -4.73
C THR A 128 -11.15 -0.18 -3.32
N PHE A 129 -10.49 0.41 -2.31
CA PHE A 129 -11.10 0.51 -0.99
C PHE A 129 -12.39 1.33 -1.05
N SER A 130 -13.27 1.13 -0.08
CA SER A 130 -14.33 2.09 0.22
C SER A 130 -13.73 3.42 0.67
N ALA A 131 -14.52 4.50 0.62
CA ALA A 131 -14.06 5.81 1.06
C ALA A 131 -13.61 5.82 2.54
N GLU A 132 -14.29 5.05 3.38
CA GLU A 132 -13.95 4.92 4.80
C GLU A 132 -12.62 4.18 4.99
N MET A 133 -12.46 3.03 4.33
CA MET A 133 -11.22 2.25 4.41
C MET A 133 -10.04 3.00 3.79
N ALA A 134 -10.24 3.74 2.70
CA ALA A 134 -9.20 4.54 2.07
C ALA A 134 -8.66 5.64 3.00
N GLU A 135 -9.51 6.32 3.78
CA GLU A 135 -9.02 7.31 4.75
C GLU A 135 -8.32 6.65 5.95
N ALA A 136 -8.80 5.49 6.41
CA ALA A 136 -8.12 4.73 7.46
C ALA A 136 -6.75 4.20 7.01
N GLU A 137 -6.65 3.74 5.77
CA GLU A 137 -5.42 3.27 5.13
C GLU A 137 -4.40 4.41 4.98
N LYS A 138 -4.86 5.58 4.54
CA LYS A 138 -4.04 6.79 4.43
C LYS A 138 -3.53 7.29 5.78
N GLU A 139 -4.37 7.25 6.82
CA GLU A 139 -3.96 7.54 8.19
C GLU A 139 -2.86 6.58 8.64
N LEU A 140 -3.05 5.27 8.40
CA LEU A 140 -2.05 4.25 8.73
C LEU A 140 -0.72 4.48 7.99
N LYS A 141 -0.76 4.72 6.67
CA LYS A 141 0.44 5.04 5.88
C LYS A 141 1.15 6.28 6.43
N ALA A 142 0.42 7.33 6.80
CA ALA A 142 1.00 8.52 7.40
C ALA A 142 1.67 8.23 8.76
N PHE A 143 1.04 7.38 9.58
CA PHE A 143 1.61 6.91 10.84
C PHE A 143 2.90 6.11 10.62
N LEU A 144 2.88 5.09 9.75
CA LEU A 144 4.06 4.28 9.42
C LEU A 144 5.18 5.14 8.85
N TYR A 145 4.85 6.12 8.00
CA TYR A 145 5.85 7.04 7.47
C TYR A 145 6.57 7.83 8.55
N LYS A 146 5.84 8.32 9.54
CA LYS A 146 6.39 9.10 10.64
C LYS A 146 7.20 8.25 11.62
N HIS A 147 6.71 7.05 11.95
CA HIS A 147 7.22 6.27 13.07
C HIS A 147 8.16 5.13 12.66
N LEU A 148 8.07 4.65 11.41
CA LEU A 148 8.89 3.55 10.89
C LEU A 148 9.92 4.06 9.87
N TYR A 149 9.49 4.57 8.71
CA TYR A 149 10.44 4.89 7.62
C TYR A 149 11.34 6.10 7.90
N ARG A 150 10.89 7.00 8.77
CA ARG A 150 11.66 8.19 9.20
C ARG A 150 12.39 7.98 10.52
N HIS A 151 12.39 6.75 11.06
CA HIS A 151 13.15 6.43 12.26
C HIS A 151 14.65 6.67 12.03
N GLU A 152 15.37 7.20 13.02
CA GLU A 152 16.77 7.61 12.88
C GLU A 152 17.68 6.45 12.44
N GLU A 153 17.45 5.25 12.96
CA GLU A 153 18.20 4.06 12.58
C GLU A 153 17.98 3.67 11.11
N VAL A 154 16.74 3.77 10.61
CA VAL A 154 16.39 3.49 9.22
C VAL A 154 17.01 4.54 8.30
N MET A 155 16.93 5.81 8.69
CA MET A 155 17.51 6.92 7.92
C MET A 155 19.03 6.85 7.83
N ARG A 156 19.73 6.37 8.88
CA ARG A 156 21.17 6.15 8.86
C ARG A 156 21.55 5.09 7.82
N VAL A 157 20.91 3.92 7.86
CA VAL A 157 21.16 2.84 6.88
C VAL A 157 20.82 3.29 5.46
N ARG A 158 19.78 4.11 5.29
CA ARG A 158 19.40 4.66 3.99
C ARG A 158 20.48 5.59 3.41
N ALA A 159 21.12 6.42 4.24
CA ALA A 159 22.19 7.29 3.79
C ALA A 159 23.40 6.48 3.29
N ASP A 160 23.76 5.41 4.00
CA ASP A 160 24.84 4.52 3.59
C ASP A 160 24.51 3.82 2.25
N ALA A 161 23.29 3.31 2.10
CA ALA A 161 22.83 2.70 0.86
C ALA A 161 22.83 3.69 -0.32
N GLU A 162 22.43 4.94 -0.09
CA GLU A 162 22.46 5.99 -1.11
C GLU A 162 23.89 6.28 -1.57
N GLN A 163 24.86 6.30 -0.65
CA GLN A 163 26.27 6.47 -1.00
C GLN A 163 26.78 5.31 -1.86
N ILE A 164 26.47 4.07 -1.49
CA ILE A 164 26.86 2.88 -2.26
C ILE A 164 26.33 2.95 -3.70
N VAL A 165 25.05 3.31 -3.88
CA VAL A 165 24.46 3.41 -5.22
C VAL A 165 25.13 4.51 -6.04
N ARG A 166 25.47 5.65 -5.43
CA ARG A 166 26.22 6.73 -6.12
C ARG A 166 27.61 6.26 -6.53
N ASP A 167 28.37 5.66 -5.63
CA ASP A 167 29.73 5.21 -5.90
C ASP A 167 29.77 4.16 -7.02
N LEU A 168 28.81 3.23 -7.01
CA LEU A 168 28.66 2.24 -8.09
C LEU A 168 28.29 2.89 -9.42
N PHE A 169 27.36 3.86 -9.40
CA PHE A 169 26.98 4.58 -10.62
C PHE A 169 28.19 5.32 -11.21
N ASP A 170 28.92 6.08 -10.40
CA ASP A 170 30.07 6.85 -10.84
C ASP A 170 31.19 5.94 -11.39
N ALA A 171 31.44 4.81 -10.73
CA ALA A 171 32.44 3.83 -11.17
C ALA A 171 32.08 3.21 -12.54
N TYR A 172 30.86 2.69 -12.70
CA TYR A 172 30.43 2.07 -13.97
C TYR A 172 30.20 3.10 -15.08
N PHE A 173 29.91 4.35 -14.75
CA PHE A 173 29.80 5.40 -15.75
C PHE A 173 31.18 5.87 -16.24
N ALA A 174 32.19 5.85 -15.37
CA ALA A 174 33.56 6.19 -15.72
C ALA A 174 34.27 5.10 -16.53
N ASP A 175 33.92 3.83 -16.33
CA ASP A 175 34.43 2.66 -17.07
C ASP A 175 33.27 1.72 -17.50
N PRO A 176 32.59 2.03 -18.63
CA PRO A 176 31.36 1.36 -19.06
C PRO A 176 31.47 -0.10 -19.52
#